data_AF-A0A3M9MQ64-F1
#
_entry.id   AF-A0A3M9MQ64-F1
#
_cell.length_a   1.000
_cell.length_b   1.000
_cell.length_c   1.000
_cell.angle_alpha   90.00
_cell.angle_beta   90.00
_cell.angle_gamma   90.00
#
_symmetry.space_group_name_H-M   'P 1'
#
loop_
_entity.id
_entity.type
_entity.pdbx_description
1 polymer ?
#
loop_
_entity_poly.entity_id
_entity_poly.type
_entity_poly.pdbx_seq_one_letter_code
_entity_poly.pdbx_strand_id
1 'polypeptide(L)'
;MAWIESNQVYEKGLELYQKYGSSSLLKKVLATGPSEYNRGRLLAELQQLYASVADQEEQKPALLQLASAADPDGVEEQLVKERSEANKVAAALKSQLPFLTDPQKRKAVCFKILDLYDRNSEIWAMLEYKAKHGYFPHQAMPAEEQEEEAQALDRYMLEKMLQNIRPKISRIKNDPTKKEQLKELQQEKFRLEQLLEKANAV
;
A
#
# COMPACT_ATOMS: atom_id res chain seq x y z
N MET A 1 -19.52 5.25 -2.47
CA MET A 1 -19.71 3.77 -2.46
C MET A 1 -20.72 3.35 -3.52
N ALA A 2 -20.48 3.68 -4.80
CA ALA A 2 -21.50 3.54 -5.84
C ALA A 2 -21.78 2.08 -6.27
N TRP A 3 -20.93 1.12 -5.90
CA TRP A 3 -21.06 -0.26 -6.38
C TRP A 3 -22.19 -1.05 -5.67
N ILE A 4 -22.32 -0.92 -4.35
CA ILE A 4 -23.33 -1.66 -3.56
C ILE A 4 -24.76 -1.28 -3.98
N GLU A 5 -24.95 0.00 -4.33
CA GLU A 5 -26.22 0.57 -4.79
C GLU A 5 -26.47 0.38 -6.30
N SER A 6 -25.49 -0.11 -7.05
CA SER A 6 -25.59 -0.32 -8.51
C SER A 6 -26.10 -1.73 -8.85
N ASN A 7 -26.11 -2.09 -10.15
CA ASN A 7 -26.39 -3.45 -10.65
C ASN A 7 -25.36 -4.52 -10.21
N GLN A 8 -24.45 -4.23 -9.27
CA GLN A 8 -23.51 -5.17 -8.65
C GLN A 8 -22.74 -6.02 -9.69
N VAL A 9 -22.13 -5.35 -10.66
CA VAL A 9 -21.32 -6.01 -11.69
C VAL A 9 -20.15 -6.73 -11.01
N TYR A 10 -20.10 -8.05 -11.14
CA TYR A 10 -19.20 -8.93 -10.37
C TYR A 10 -17.73 -8.57 -10.55
N GLU A 11 -17.30 -8.30 -11.79
CA GLU A 11 -15.91 -7.95 -12.12
C GLU A 11 -15.45 -6.68 -11.37
N LYS A 12 -16.29 -5.64 -11.36
CA LYS A 12 -16.00 -4.38 -10.63
C LYS A 12 -15.95 -4.60 -9.11
N GLY A 13 -16.81 -5.47 -8.58
CA GLY A 13 -16.79 -5.83 -7.16
C GLY A 13 -15.52 -6.60 -6.80
N LEU A 14 -15.09 -7.51 -7.68
CA LEU A 14 -13.87 -8.29 -7.51
C LEU A 14 -12.63 -7.38 -7.54
N GLU A 15 -12.56 -6.43 -8.47
CA GLU A 15 -11.47 -5.43 -8.52
C GLU A 15 -11.39 -4.62 -7.21
N LEU A 16 -12.54 -4.14 -6.72
CA LEU A 16 -12.61 -3.44 -5.44
C LEU A 16 -12.10 -4.31 -4.29
N TYR A 17 -12.54 -5.57 -4.23
CA TYR A 17 -12.11 -6.49 -3.17
C TYR A 17 -10.64 -6.91 -3.31
N GLN A 18 -10.10 -7.01 -4.52
CA GLN A 18 -8.66 -7.26 -4.70
C GLN A 18 -7.82 -6.12 -4.15
N LYS A 19 -8.30 -4.88 -4.32
CA LYS A 19 -7.62 -3.68 -3.84
C LYS A 19 -7.71 -3.51 -2.31
N TYR A 20 -8.90 -3.69 -1.73
CA TYR A 20 -9.15 -3.35 -0.32
C TYR A 20 -9.39 -4.55 0.61
N GLY A 21 -9.59 -5.75 0.08
CA GLY A 21 -9.84 -6.95 0.87
C GLY A 21 -8.62 -7.46 1.61
N SER A 22 -8.82 -7.97 2.82
CA SER A 22 -7.77 -8.49 3.71
C SER A 22 -7.42 -9.95 3.46
N SER A 23 -8.36 -10.77 2.98
CA SER A 23 -8.17 -12.22 2.84
C SER A 23 -7.61 -12.61 1.47
N SER A 24 -6.33 -13.02 1.43
CA SER A 24 -5.66 -13.51 0.22
C SER A 24 -6.27 -14.81 -0.34
N LEU A 25 -6.81 -15.67 0.54
CA LEU A 25 -7.49 -16.90 0.14
C LEU A 25 -8.82 -16.59 -0.55
N LEU A 26 -9.63 -15.68 0.00
CA LEU A 26 -10.88 -15.27 -0.63
C LEU A 26 -10.65 -14.60 -1.98
N LYS A 27 -9.59 -13.79 -2.13
CA LYS A 27 -9.22 -13.22 -3.44
C LYS A 27 -9.01 -14.31 -4.51
N LYS A 28 -8.33 -15.41 -4.15
CA LYS A 28 -8.12 -16.55 -5.08
C LYS A 28 -9.42 -17.28 -5.40
N VAL A 29 -10.26 -17.53 -4.39
CA VAL A 29 -11.55 -18.20 -4.58
C VAL A 29 -12.48 -17.37 -5.47
N LEU A 30 -12.60 -16.07 -5.21
CA LEU A 30 -13.47 -15.17 -5.98
C LEU A 30 -12.95 -14.95 -7.42
N ALA A 31 -11.64 -15.09 -7.64
CA ALA A 31 -11.05 -15.02 -8.98
C ALA A 31 -11.37 -16.24 -9.87
N THR A 32 -11.92 -17.34 -9.33
CA THR A 32 -12.30 -18.51 -10.13
C THR A 32 -13.50 -18.28 -11.04
N GLY A 33 -14.30 -17.24 -10.77
CA GLY A 33 -15.41 -16.82 -11.62
C GLY A 33 -16.70 -16.52 -10.85
N PRO A 34 -17.73 -15.99 -11.54
CA PRO A 34 -19.00 -15.63 -10.93
C PRO A 34 -19.87 -16.87 -10.71
N SER A 35 -20.08 -17.23 -9.44
CA SER A 35 -21.13 -18.16 -9.00
C SER A 35 -22.08 -17.43 -8.04
N GLU A 36 -23.31 -17.94 -7.83
CA GLU A 36 -24.22 -17.34 -6.83
C GLU A 36 -23.59 -17.28 -5.44
N TYR A 37 -22.88 -18.34 -5.07
CA TYR A 37 -22.10 -18.40 -3.83
C TYR A 37 -21.03 -17.30 -3.76
N ASN A 38 -20.22 -17.17 -4.82
CA ASN A 38 -19.15 -16.15 -4.87
C ASN A 38 -19.72 -14.73 -4.86
N ARG A 39 -20.86 -14.49 -5.52
CA ARG A 39 -21.56 -13.19 -5.50
C ARG A 39 -22.03 -12.84 -4.10
N GLY A 40 -22.70 -13.76 -3.40
CA GLY A 40 -23.15 -13.55 -2.03
C GLY A 40 -21.98 -13.32 -1.07
N ARG A 41 -20.89 -14.08 -1.23
CA ARG A 41 -19.69 -13.93 -0.40
C ARG A 41 -18.98 -12.60 -0.66
N LEU A 42 -18.78 -12.22 -1.93
CA LEU A 42 -18.17 -10.95 -2.31
C LEU A 42 -18.95 -9.76 -1.75
N LEU A 43 -20.30 -9.81 -1.84
CA LEU A 43 -21.16 -8.76 -1.31
C LEU A 43 -21.05 -8.65 0.21
N ALA A 44 -21.10 -9.76 0.94
CA ALA A 44 -20.96 -9.76 2.40
C ALA A 44 -19.61 -9.18 2.85
N GLU A 45 -18.53 -9.56 2.17
CA GLU A 45 -17.19 -9.05 2.45
C GLU A 45 -17.05 -7.55 2.12
N LEU A 46 -17.58 -7.09 0.99
CA LEU A 46 -17.57 -5.67 0.64
C LEU A 46 -18.43 -4.82 1.59
N GLN A 47 -19.57 -5.35 2.07
CA GLN A 47 -20.38 -4.70 3.10
C GLN A 47 -19.64 -4.63 4.43
N GLN A 48 -18.93 -5.70 4.82
CA GLN A 48 -18.13 -5.69 6.03
C GLN A 48 -16.98 -4.67 5.94
N LEU A 49 -16.29 -4.62 4.80
CA LEU A 49 -15.28 -3.59 4.54
C LEU A 49 -15.88 -2.19 4.60
N TYR A 50 -17.09 -2.01 4.07
CA TYR A 50 -17.77 -0.73 4.16
C TYR A 50 -18.08 -0.35 5.60
N ALA A 51 -18.65 -1.25 6.39
CA ALA A 51 -18.94 -0.99 7.80
C ALA A 51 -17.66 -0.63 8.57
N SER A 52 -16.56 -1.35 8.33
CA SER A 52 -15.26 -1.03 8.96
C SER A 52 -14.72 0.33 8.55
N VAL A 53 -14.92 0.76 7.29
CA VAL A 53 -14.50 2.09 6.83
C VAL A 53 -15.43 3.18 7.38
N ALA A 54 -16.73 2.94 7.44
CA ALA A 54 -17.71 3.89 8.00
C ALA A 54 -17.45 4.14 9.50
N ASP A 55 -17.18 3.08 10.26
CA ASP A 55 -16.79 3.17 11.67
C ASP A 55 -15.45 3.92 11.85
N GLN A 56 -14.54 3.79 10.88
CA GLN A 56 -13.27 4.55 10.87
C GLN A 56 -13.44 6.01 10.39
N GLU A 57 -14.41 6.33 9.54
CA GLU A 57 -14.69 7.70 9.12
C GLU A 57 -15.34 8.52 10.24
N GLU A 58 -16.21 7.92 11.06
CA GLU A 58 -16.75 8.57 12.26
C GLU A 58 -15.70 8.70 13.38
N GLN A 59 -14.68 7.84 13.40
CA GLN A 59 -13.54 7.93 14.31
C GLN A 59 -12.30 8.54 13.69
N LYS A 60 -12.38 9.21 12.53
CA LYS A 60 -11.27 10.00 11.99
C LYS A 60 -11.27 11.35 12.70
N PRO A 61 -10.55 11.51 13.82
CA PRO A 61 -10.74 12.65 14.69
C PRO A 61 -9.77 13.73 14.20
N ALA A 62 -10.22 14.71 13.44
CA ALA A 62 -9.59 16.03 13.28
C ALA A 62 -8.07 16.13 12.91
N LEU A 63 -7.34 15.02 12.73
CA LEU A 63 -5.88 15.00 12.60
C LEU A 63 -5.43 15.46 11.21
N LEU A 64 -6.28 15.29 10.19
CA LEU A 64 -5.99 15.81 8.84
C LEU A 64 -6.29 17.31 8.68
N GLN A 65 -6.99 17.94 9.63
CA GLN A 65 -7.22 19.39 9.61
C GLN A 65 -6.23 20.18 10.47
N LEU A 66 -5.47 19.52 11.35
CA LEU A 66 -4.41 20.17 12.14
C LEU A 66 -3.07 20.30 11.39
N ALA A 67 -2.86 19.52 10.33
CA ALA A 67 -1.58 19.49 9.60
C ALA A 67 -1.36 20.67 8.62
N SER A 68 -2.35 21.54 8.41
CA SER A 68 -2.20 22.63 7.43
C SER A 68 -1.65 23.95 8.01
N ALA A 69 -1.44 24.04 9.34
CA ALA A 69 -0.91 25.26 9.98
C ALA A 69 -0.08 25.01 11.25
N ALA A 70 0.11 23.76 11.67
CA ALA A 70 0.87 23.45 12.87
C ALA A 70 2.37 23.33 12.56
N ASP A 71 3.17 23.90 13.46
CA ASP A 71 4.62 23.80 13.51
C ASP A 71 5.05 22.32 13.34
N PRO A 72 5.91 21.97 12.37
CA PRO A 72 6.34 20.59 12.11
C PRO A 72 6.94 19.88 13.32
N ASP A 73 7.43 20.64 14.30
CA ASP A 73 7.95 20.12 15.56
C ASP A 73 6.84 19.63 16.50
N GLY A 74 5.64 20.23 16.44
CA GLY A 74 4.49 19.81 17.26
C GLY A 74 3.93 18.45 16.87
N VAL A 75 4.04 18.06 15.60
CA VAL A 75 3.56 16.75 15.10
C VAL A 75 4.40 15.60 15.66
N GLU A 76 5.71 15.80 15.76
CA GLU A 76 6.61 14.77 16.32
C GLU A 76 6.34 14.54 17.81
N GLU A 77 6.19 15.61 18.58
CA GLU A 77 5.85 15.50 20.01
C GLU A 77 4.51 14.78 20.22
N GLN A 78 3.50 15.07 19.38
CA GLN A 78 2.22 14.38 19.42
C GLN A 78 2.35 12.88 19.13
N LEU A 79 3.12 12.49 18.11
CA LEU A 79 3.36 11.08 17.78
C LEU A 79 4.08 10.34 18.92
N VAL A 80 5.09 10.97 19.53
CA VAL A 80 5.81 10.40 20.67
C VAL A 80 4.89 10.23 21.88
N LYS A 81 4.02 11.21 22.14
CA LYS A 81 3.01 11.15 23.20
C LYS A 81 1.99 10.04 22.94
N GLU A 82 1.44 9.96 21.73
CA GLU A 82 0.48 8.94 21.31
C GLU A 82 1.07 7.53 21.49
N ARG A 83 2.32 7.32 21.06
CA ARG A 83 3.04 6.05 21.25
C ARG A 83 3.19 5.70 22.74
N SER A 84 3.50 6.68 23.58
CA SER A 84 3.62 6.48 25.02
C SER A 84 2.28 6.05 25.64
N GLU A 85 1.18 6.69 25.23
CA GLU A 85 -0.17 6.37 25.67
C GLU A 85 -0.60 4.97 25.19
N ALA A 86 -0.38 4.64 23.91
CA ALA A 86 -0.67 3.32 23.36
C ALA A 86 0.06 2.20 24.11
N ASN A 87 1.35 2.39 24.43
CA ASN A 87 2.12 1.45 25.25
C ASN A 87 1.56 1.30 26.68
N LYS A 88 1.18 2.40 27.32
CA LYS A 88 0.55 2.36 28.66
C LYS A 88 -0.76 1.58 28.64
N VAL A 89 -1.61 1.82 27.65
CA VAL A 89 -2.89 1.10 27.50
C VAL A 89 -2.64 -0.38 27.21
N ALA A 90 -1.74 -0.72 26.30
CA ALA A 90 -1.41 -2.11 25.98
C ALA A 90 -0.88 -2.86 27.22
N ALA A 91 -0.01 -2.23 28.01
CA ALA A 91 0.50 -2.81 29.26
C ALA A 91 -0.61 -3.05 30.28
N ALA A 92 -1.53 -2.09 30.44
CA ALA A 92 -2.68 -2.23 31.34
C ALA A 92 -3.66 -3.32 30.89
N LEU A 93 -3.92 -3.44 29.58
CA LEU A 93 -4.77 -4.53 29.05
C LEU A 93 -4.10 -5.90 29.22
N LYS A 94 -2.78 -5.97 29.01
CA LYS A 94 -2.01 -7.20 29.17
C LYS A 94 -2.03 -7.70 30.62
N SER A 95 -1.98 -6.80 31.60
CA SER A 95 -2.06 -7.18 33.03
C SER A 95 -3.46 -7.68 33.43
N GLN A 96 -4.51 -7.33 32.68
CA GLN A 96 -5.88 -7.81 32.92
C GLN A 96 -6.14 -9.21 32.36
N LEU A 97 -5.41 -9.63 31.32
CA LEU A 97 -5.65 -10.91 30.62
C LEU A 97 -5.76 -12.15 31.52
N PRO A 98 -4.92 -12.32 32.57
CA PRO A 98 -5.03 -13.48 33.47
C PRO A 98 -6.36 -13.56 34.23
N PHE A 99 -7.02 -12.42 34.45
CA PHE A 99 -8.25 -12.32 35.25
C PHE A 99 -9.53 -12.39 34.41
N LEU A 100 -9.44 -12.31 33.08
CA LEU A 100 -10.59 -12.40 32.18
C LEU A 100 -11.00 -13.86 31.98
N THR A 101 -12.03 -14.32 32.70
CA THR A 101 -12.53 -15.71 32.62
C THR A 101 -13.30 -15.99 31.32
N ASP A 102 -13.97 -14.98 30.77
CA ASP A 102 -14.74 -15.09 29.52
C ASP A 102 -13.81 -15.15 28.28
N PRO A 103 -13.83 -16.24 27.50
CA PRO A 103 -12.99 -16.40 26.31
C PRO A 103 -13.22 -15.34 25.23
N GLN A 104 -14.46 -14.88 25.03
CA GLN A 104 -14.77 -13.89 23.98
C GLN A 104 -14.22 -12.52 24.35
N LYS A 105 -14.39 -12.11 25.61
CA LYS A 105 -13.79 -10.86 26.12
C LYS A 105 -12.27 -10.92 26.09
N ARG A 106 -11.68 -12.04 26.50
CA ARG A 106 -10.23 -12.25 26.43
C ARG A 106 -9.71 -12.11 24.99
N LYS A 107 -10.39 -12.74 24.03
CA LYS A 107 -10.08 -12.62 22.59
C LYS A 107 -10.13 -11.15 22.13
N ALA A 108 -11.19 -10.42 22.46
CA ALA A 108 -11.33 -9.01 22.11
C ALA A 108 -10.21 -8.14 22.70
N VAL A 109 -9.83 -8.35 23.96
CA VAL A 109 -8.70 -7.65 24.58
C VAL A 109 -7.37 -7.99 23.89
N CYS A 110 -7.13 -9.25 23.52
CA CYS A 110 -5.94 -9.62 22.76
C CYS A 110 -5.85 -8.90 21.42
N PHE A 111 -6.95 -8.83 20.65
CA PHE A 111 -6.96 -8.08 19.38
C PHE A 111 -6.68 -6.60 19.60
N LYS A 112 -7.30 -5.98 20.61
CA LYS A 112 -7.02 -4.58 20.94
C LYS A 112 -5.55 -4.33 21.29
N ILE A 113 -4.88 -5.28 21.96
CA ILE A 113 -3.44 -5.19 22.23
C ILE A 113 -2.64 -5.27 20.92
N LEU A 114 -3.01 -6.13 19.98
CA LEU A 114 -2.37 -6.22 18.67
C LEU A 114 -2.54 -4.92 17.89
N ASP A 115 -3.75 -4.36 17.84
CA ASP A 115 -4.03 -3.10 17.15
C ASP A 115 -3.17 -1.95 17.71
N LEU A 116 -2.95 -1.90 19.03
CA LEU A 116 -2.07 -0.92 19.66
C LEU A 116 -0.59 -1.12 19.30
N TYR A 117 -0.14 -2.36 19.10
CA TYR A 117 1.23 -2.64 18.65
C TYR A 117 1.45 -2.32 17.17
N ASP A 118 0.44 -2.60 16.33
CA ASP A 118 0.46 -2.19 14.93
C ASP A 118 0.54 -0.66 14.84
N ARG A 119 -0.29 0.05 15.62
CA ARG A 119 -0.26 1.52 15.69
C ARG A 119 1.11 2.05 16.15
N ASN A 120 1.71 1.44 17.17
CA ASN A 120 3.06 1.82 17.60
C ASN A 120 4.11 1.62 16.50
N SER A 121 3.98 0.55 15.71
CA SER A 121 4.89 0.26 14.59
C SER A 121 4.74 1.30 13.47
N GLU A 122 3.51 1.71 13.15
CA GLU A 122 3.24 2.82 12.22
C GLU A 122 3.89 4.12 12.70
N ILE A 123 3.75 4.46 13.98
CA ILE A 123 4.36 5.67 14.56
C ILE A 123 5.88 5.62 14.41
N TRP A 124 6.50 4.48 14.71
CA TRP A 124 7.94 4.31 14.50
C TRP A 124 8.34 4.50 13.03
N ALA A 125 7.61 3.89 12.09
CA ALA A 125 7.89 4.05 10.67
C ALA A 125 7.77 5.52 10.22
N MET A 126 6.78 6.27 10.73
CA MET A 126 6.64 7.69 10.44
C MET A 126 7.80 8.53 10.98
N LEU A 127 8.25 8.26 12.21
CA LEU A 127 9.38 8.96 12.83
C LEU A 127 10.70 8.64 12.12
N GLU A 128 10.93 7.37 11.76
CA GLU A 128 12.11 6.95 11.00
C GLU A 128 12.12 7.58 9.61
N TYR A 129 10.96 7.63 8.95
CA TYR A 129 10.82 8.31 7.67
C TYR A 129 11.16 9.81 7.79
N LYS A 130 10.63 10.53 8.78
CA LYS A 130 10.99 11.94 9.03
C LYS A 130 12.48 12.10 9.29
N ALA A 131 13.08 11.24 10.13
CA ALA A 131 14.50 11.31 10.42
C ALA A 131 15.38 11.12 9.17
N LYS A 132 14.90 10.33 8.19
CA LYS A 132 15.61 10.06 6.95
C LYS A 132 15.37 11.10 5.85
N HIS A 133 14.14 11.60 5.73
CA HIS A 133 13.69 12.44 4.60
C HIS A 133 13.45 13.91 4.98
N GLY A 134 13.34 14.25 6.27
CA GLY A 134 13.09 15.61 6.75
C GLY A 134 11.62 16.01 6.82
N TYR A 135 10.69 15.19 6.33
CA TYR A 135 9.23 15.42 6.37
C TYR A 135 8.47 14.13 6.64
N PHE A 136 7.18 14.24 6.99
CA PHE A 136 6.32 13.08 7.20
C PHE A 136 5.71 12.55 5.89
N PRO A 137 5.44 11.23 5.75
CA PRO A 137 5.00 10.63 4.49
C PRO A 137 3.60 11.07 4.01
N HIS A 138 2.84 11.78 4.85
CA HIS A 138 1.52 12.34 4.51
C HIS A 138 1.56 13.83 4.21
N GLN A 139 2.68 14.50 4.48
CA GLN A 139 2.90 15.85 3.99
C GLN A 139 3.20 15.73 2.50
N ALA A 140 2.60 16.60 1.69
CA ALA A 140 2.93 16.64 0.27
C ALA A 140 4.45 16.79 0.18
N MET A 141 5.12 15.79 -0.41
CA MET A 141 6.54 15.92 -0.75
C MET A 141 6.75 17.25 -1.47
N PRO A 142 7.86 17.97 -1.21
CA PRO A 142 8.25 19.09 -2.04
C PRO A 142 8.19 18.66 -3.52
N ALA A 143 7.64 19.51 -4.38
CA ALA A 143 7.45 19.16 -5.80
C ALA A 143 8.76 18.71 -6.47
N GLU A 144 9.88 19.25 -6.02
CA GLU A 144 11.25 18.90 -6.45
C GLU A 144 11.60 17.44 -6.12
N GLU A 145 11.32 16.97 -4.91
CA GLU A 145 11.59 15.58 -4.53
C GLU A 145 10.60 14.59 -5.17
N GLN A 146 9.36 15.02 -5.45
CA GLN A 146 8.40 14.20 -6.20
C GLN A 146 8.89 13.95 -7.62
N GLU A 147 9.51 14.96 -8.22
CA GLU A 147 10.09 14.87 -9.55
C GLU A 147 11.32 13.95 -9.54
N GLU A 148 12.20 14.07 -8.55
CA GLU A 148 13.34 13.17 -8.38
C GLU A 148 12.94 11.71 -8.11
N GLU A 149 11.95 11.43 -7.26
CA GLU A 149 11.50 10.06 -7.00
C GLU A 149 10.78 9.47 -8.22
N ALA A 150 9.99 10.26 -8.93
CA ALA A 150 9.37 9.85 -10.20
C ALA A 150 10.43 9.56 -11.27
N GLN A 151 11.48 10.40 -11.37
CA GLN A 151 12.61 10.19 -12.26
C GLN A 151 13.44 8.96 -11.87
N ALA A 152 13.65 8.71 -10.57
CA ALA A 152 14.36 7.53 -10.08
C ALA A 152 13.58 6.23 -10.33
N LEU A 153 12.27 6.25 -10.14
CA LEU A 153 11.38 5.13 -10.46
C LEU A 153 11.38 4.86 -11.97
N ASP A 154 11.33 5.91 -12.79
CA ASP A 154 11.41 5.81 -14.26
C ASP A 154 12.76 5.23 -14.69
N ARG A 155 13.87 5.72 -14.10
CA ARG A 155 15.22 5.19 -14.34
C ARG A 155 15.34 3.70 -14.00
N TYR A 156 14.88 3.28 -12.83
CA TYR A 156 14.91 1.87 -12.42
C TYR A 156 14.15 0.98 -13.43
N MET A 157 12.99 1.44 -13.90
CA MET A 157 12.19 0.72 -14.88
C MET A 157 12.91 0.63 -16.24
N LEU A 158 13.53 1.71 -16.69
CA LEU A 158 14.35 1.74 -17.92
C LEU A 158 15.53 0.77 -17.84
N GLU A 159 16.26 0.75 -16.73
CA GLU A 159 17.38 -0.19 -16.51
C GLU A 159 16.91 -1.65 -16.54
N LYS A 160 15.77 -1.96 -15.91
CA LYS A 160 15.18 -3.30 -15.91
C LYS A 160 14.73 -3.72 -17.31
N MET A 161 14.13 -2.81 -18.10
CA MET A 161 13.78 -3.06 -19.49
C MET A 161 15.02 -3.36 -20.34
N LEU A 162 16.11 -2.61 -20.15
CA LEU A 162 17.39 -2.88 -20.81
C LEU A 162 17.97 -4.24 -20.44
N GLN A 163 17.95 -4.60 -19.15
CA GLN A 163 18.40 -5.91 -18.68
C GLN A 163 17.60 -7.05 -19.33
N ASN A 164 16.30 -6.85 -19.59
CA ASN A 164 15.45 -7.84 -20.25
C ASN A 164 15.68 -7.95 -21.77
N ILE A 165 16.09 -6.87 -22.44
CA ILE A 165 16.31 -6.86 -23.90
C ILE A 165 17.66 -7.46 -24.29
N ARG A 166 18.72 -7.22 -23.51
CA ARG A 166 20.06 -7.78 -23.73
C ARG A 166 20.08 -9.31 -23.97
N PRO A 167 19.45 -10.16 -23.13
CA PRO A 167 19.42 -11.60 -23.36
C PRO A 167 18.56 -11.98 -24.59
N LYS A 168 17.52 -11.22 -24.92
CA LYS A 168 16.70 -11.46 -26.13
C LYS A 168 17.55 -11.27 -27.39
N ILE A 169 18.29 -10.16 -27.48
CA ILE A 169 19.23 -9.90 -28.59
C ILE A 169 20.27 -11.02 -28.68
N SER A 170 20.87 -11.40 -27.55
CA SER A 170 21.92 -12.44 -27.52
C SER A 170 21.42 -13.79 -28.05
N ARG A 171 20.17 -14.18 -27.76
CA ARG A 171 19.57 -15.44 -28.22
C ARG A 171 19.30 -15.47 -29.72
N ILE A 172 18.91 -14.35 -30.31
CA ILE A 172 18.47 -14.29 -31.72
C ILE A 172 19.56 -13.82 -32.69
N LYS A 173 20.67 -13.25 -32.21
CA LYS A 173 21.71 -12.65 -33.07
C LYS A 173 22.32 -13.62 -34.10
N ASN A 174 22.29 -14.91 -33.80
CA ASN A 174 22.85 -15.96 -34.65
C ASN A 174 21.79 -16.65 -35.53
N ASP A 175 20.51 -16.29 -35.39
CA ASP A 175 19.39 -16.89 -36.13
C ASP A 175 19.07 -16.04 -37.37
N PRO A 176 19.43 -16.48 -38.59
CA PRO A 176 19.23 -15.69 -39.81
C PRO A 176 17.75 -15.51 -40.17
N THR A 177 16.85 -16.32 -39.62
CA THR A 177 15.40 -16.21 -39.85
C THR A 177 14.76 -15.07 -39.07
N LYS A 178 15.45 -14.53 -38.05
CA LYS A 178 14.94 -13.50 -37.13
C LYS A 178 15.62 -12.14 -37.31
N LYS A 179 16.15 -11.84 -38.50
CA LYS A 179 16.85 -10.57 -38.78
C LYS A 179 15.99 -9.34 -38.51
N GLU A 180 14.70 -9.39 -38.83
CA GLU A 180 13.78 -8.28 -38.61
C GLU A 180 13.53 -8.06 -37.12
N GLN A 181 13.22 -9.14 -36.38
CA GLN A 181 13.08 -9.10 -34.92
C GLN A 181 14.37 -8.62 -34.20
N LEU A 182 15.54 -8.98 -34.73
CA LEU A 182 16.82 -8.48 -34.22
C LEU A 182 16.95 -6.96 -34.40
N LYS A 183 16.57 -6.45 -35.57
CA LYS A 183 16.59 -5.02 -35.86
C LYS A 183 15.65 -4.24 -34.92
N GLU A 184 14.44 -4.74 -34.69
CA GLU A 184 13.47 -4.15 -33.76
C GLU A 184 14.03 -4.09 -32.33
N LEU A 185 14.58 -5.20 -31.83
CA LEU A 185 15.15 -5.24 -30.48
C LEU A 185 16.38 -4.34 -30.32
N GLN A 186 17.18 -4.16 -31.38
CA GLN A 186 18.29 -3.21 -31.38
C GLN A 186 17.82 -1.76 -31.35
N GLN A 187 16.75 -1.43 -32.10
CA GLN A 187 16.15 -0.10 -32.07
C GLN A 187 15.54 0.21 -30.71
N GLU A 188 14.83 -0.75 -30.10
CA GLU A 188 14.25 -0.58 -28.78
C GLU A 188 15.33 -0.43 -27.71
N LYS A 189 16.41 -1.23 -27.78
CA LYS A 189 17.58 -1.08 -26.91
C LYS A 189 18.15 0.35 -27.00
N PHE A 190 18.38 0.85 -28.22
CA PHE A 190 18.92 2.18 -28.44
C PHE A 190 18.02 3.29 -27.89
N ARG A 191 16.70 3.17 -28.09
CA ARG A 191 15.71 4.10 -27.53
C ARG A 191 15.79 4.15 -26.00
N LEU A 192 15.85 2.99 -25.34
CA LEU A 192 15.94 2.93 -23.88
C LEU A 192 17.27 3.49 -23.36
N GLU A 193 18.38 3.27 -24.06
CA GLU A 193 19.67 3.88 -23.72
C GLU A 193 19.62 5.41 -23.81
N GLN A 194 18.96 5.98 -24.82
CA GLN A 194 18.76 7.43 -24.93
C GLN A 194 17.87 8.00 -23.83
N LEU A 195 16.81 7.30 -23.44
CA LEU A 195 15.96 7.71 -22.33
C LEU A 195 16.74 7.70 -21.01
N LEU A 196 17.54 6.65 -20.78
CA LEU A 196 18.39 6.53 -19.61
C LEU A 196 19.46 7.64 -19.56
N GLU A 197 20.08 7.97 -20.70
CA GLU A 197 21.07 9.04 -20.81
C GLU A 197 20.44 10.41 -20.48
N LYS A 198 19.25 10.69 -21.00
CA LYS A 198 18.50 11.90 -20.65
C LYS A 198 18.16 11.97 -19.17
N ALA A 199 17.77 10.85 -18.57
CA ALA A 199 17.48 10.76 -17.14
C ALA A 199 18.73 10.93 -16.25
N ASN A 200 19.94 10.75 -16.77
CA ASN A 200 21.20 10.99 -16.04
C ASN A 200 21.77 12.41 -16.24
N ALA A 201 21.23 13.16 -17.20
CA ALA A 201 21.66 14.53 -17.51
C ALA A 201 20.87 15.60 -16.74
N VAL A 202 19.80 15.17 -16.07
CA VAL A 202 19.02 15.94 -15.08
C VAL A 202 19.64 15.68 -13.71
#